data_AF-A0A7J9VKW2-F1
#
_entry.id   AF-A0A7J9VKW2-F1
#
_cell.length_a   1.000
_cell.length_b   1.000
_cell.length_c   1.000
_cell.angle_alpha   90.00
_cell.angle_beta   90.00
_cell.angle_gamma   90.00
#
_symmetry.space_group_name_H-M   'P 1'
#
loop_
_entity.id
_entity.type
_entity.pdbx_description
1 polymer ?
#
loop_
_entity_poly.entity_id
_entity_poly.type
_entity_poly.pdbx_seq_one_letter_code
_entity_poly.pdbx_strand_id
1 'polypeptide(L)'
;MVSVTTLPRSRPLTRADLDAMPDDGHRYELIDGALIVTPAPAHRHQRGVLELAVLLRAACPAEMEVLIAPFDVALADDTVMQPDVPGQSRYDARVPFPVQVCPHLLVE
;
A
#
# COMPACT_ATOMS: atom_id res chain seq x y z
N MET A 1 -1.24 -12.28 16.46
CA MET A 1 -0.80 -11.01 17.07
C MET A 1 0.39 -10.54 16.25
N VAL A 2 0.20 -9.54 15.39
CA VAL A 2 1.33 -8.96 14.64
C VAL A 2 1.97 -7.95 15.58
N SER A 3 3.24 -8.15 15.92
CA SER A 3 4.01 -7.22 16.74
C SER A 3 4.59 -6.17 15.80
N VAL A 4 4.19 -4.91 15.98
CA VAL A 4 4.75 -3.78 15.26
C VAL A 4 5.98 -3.31 16.04
N THR A 5 7.16 -3.38 15.42
CA THR A 5 8.41 -2.87 15.99
C THR A 5 8.72 -1.53 15.35
N THR A 6 8.63 -0.43 16.11
CA THR A 6 9.13 0.88 15.68
C THR A 6 10.58 1.03 16.17
N LEU A 7 11.52 1.23 15.24
CA LEU A 7 12.92 1.53 15.60
C LEU A 7 13.07 3.04 15.86
N PRO A 8 13.73 3.47 16.95
CA PRO A 8 13.93 4.89 17.20
C PRO A 8 14.84 5.50 16.14
N ARG A 9 14.30 6.45 15.36
CA ARG A 9 15.06 7.27 14.40
C ARG A 9 15.11 8.71 14.90
N SER A 10 16.20 9.42 14.56
CA SER A 10 16.52 10.76 15.08
C SER A 10 15.57 11.87 14.63
N ARG A 11 14.75 11.60 13.60
CA ARG A 11 13.68 12.47 13.10
C ARG A 11 12.55 11.62 12.51
N PRO A 12 11.34 12.19 12.35
CA PRO A 12 10.30 11.59 11.52
C PRO A 12 10.85 11.26 10.12
N LEU A 13 10.44 10.12 9.61
CA LEU A 13 10.83 9.66 8.28
C LEU A 13 9.97 10.30 7.20
N THR A 14 10.54 10.38 6.01
CA THR A 14 9.83 10.81 4.80
C THR A 14 9.77 9.67 3.79
N ARG A 15 8.99 9.88 2.72
CA ARG A 15 8.88 8.98 1.59
C ARG A 15 10.24 8.72 0.93
N ALA A 16 11.11 9.72 0.88
CA ALA A 16 12.47 9.54 0.36
C ALA A 16 13.30 8.57 1.21
N ASP A 17 13.09 8.54 2.53
CA ASP A 17 13.75 7.56 3.40
C ASP A 17 13.17 6.15 3.19
N LEU A 18 11.86 6.05 2.96
CA LEU A 18 11.18 4.79 2.65
C LEU A 18 11.66 4.21 1.32
N ASP A 19 11.75 5.03 0.27
CA ASP A 19 12.23 4.66 -1.08
C ASP A 19 13.70 4.13 -1.06
N ALA A 20 14.47 4.45 -0.01
CA ALA A 20 15.84 3.98 0.19
C ALA A 20 15.95 2.67 1.00
N MET A 21 14.83 2.08 1.46
CA MET A 21 14.82 0.81 2.17
C MET A 21 15.18 -0.36 1.25
N PRO A 22 15.78 -1.44 1.79
CA PRO A 22 16.11 -2.62 1.00
C PRO A 22 14.84 -3.36 0.56
N ASP A 23 14.88 -3.97 -0.64
CA ASP A 23 13.88 -4.93 -1.08
C ASP A 23 14.22 -6.33 -0.52
N ASP A 24 13.86 -6.55 0.74
CA ASP A 24 14.14 -7.78 1.50
C ASP A 24 12.87 -8.62 1.77
N GLY A 25 11.78 -8.29 1.08
CA GLY A 25 10.48 -8.98 1.19
C GLY A 25 9.65 -8.55 2.41
N HIS A 26 10.09 -7.54 3.18
CA HIS A 26 9.25 -6.89 4.17
C HIS A 26 8.33 -5.85 3.51
N ARG A 27 7.12 -5.70 4.07
CA ARG A 27 6.21 -4.58 3.77
C ARG A 27 6.60 -3.42 4.68
N TYR A 28 7.04 -2.32 4.08
CA TYR A 28 7.42 -1.10 4.77
C TYR A 28 6.34 -0.04 4.54
N GLU A 29 5.74 0.44 5.62
CA GLU A 29 4.76 1.51 5.58
C GLU A 29 5.20 2.67 6.45
N LEU A 30 4.77 3.86 6.07
CA LEU A 30 5.07 5.10 6.76
C LEU A 30 3.74 5.74 7.17
N ILE A 31 3.59 6.06 8.46
CA ILE A 31 2.38 6.70 9.01
C ILE A 31 2.83 7.83 9.93
N ASP A 32 2.51 9.08 9.58
CA ASP A 32 2.93 10.29 10.31
C ASP A 32 4.43 10.30 10.66
N GLY A 33 5.26 9.85 9.71
CA GLY A 33 6.71 9.76 9.87
C GLY A 33 7.22 8.57 10.68
N ALA A 34 6.35 7.67 11.14
CA ALA A 34 6.71 6.43 11.82
C ALA A 34 6.80 5.25 10.85
N LEU A 35 7.90 4.48 10.91
CA LEU A 35 8.05 3.26 10.10
C LEU A 35 7.32 2.08 10.75
N ILE A 36 6.45 1.45 9.97
CA ILE A 36 5.82 0.18 10.30
C ILE A 36 6.45 -0.88 9.39
N VAL A 37 6.99 -1.93 9.99
CA VAL A 37 7.60 -3.05 9.27
C VAL A 37 6.77 -4.30 9.52
N THR A 38 6.19 -4.84 8.46
CA THR A 38 5.37 -6.05 8.50
C THR A 38 6.08 -7.15 7.72
N PRO A 39 6.21 -8.38 8.24
CA PRO A 39 6.74 -9.50 7.47
C PRO A 39 5.82 -9.86 6.30
N ALA A 40 6.35 -10.63 5.34
CA ALA A 40 5.55 -11.13 4.23
C ALA A 40 4.27 -11.85 4.73
N PRO A 41 3.12 -11.62 4.07
CA PRO A 41 1.83 -12.17 4.49
C PRO A 41 1.80 -13.71 4.36
N ALA A 42 1.10 -14.37 5.28
CA ALA A 42 0.92 -15.82 5.23
C ALA A 42 -0.02 -16.24 4.09
N HIS A 43 0.10 -17.48 3.61
CA HIS A 43 -0.72 -18.03 2.50
C HIS A 43 -2.24 -17.86 2.71
N ARG A 44 -2.74 -17.98 3.95
CA ARG A 44 -4.17 -17.77 4.27
C ARG A 44 -4.64 -16.33 3.98
N HIS A 45 -3.76 -15.35 4.21
CA HIS A 45 -4.02 -13.93 3.97
C HIS A 45 -4.09 -13.69 2.47
N GLN A 46 -3.08 -14.17 1.73
CA GLN A 46 -3.03 -14.09 0.27
C GLN A 46 -4.25 -14.72 -0.41
N ARG A 47 -4.74 -15.86 0.10
CA ARG A 47 -5.99 -16.44 -0.39
C ARG A 47 -7.20 -15.53 -0.15
N GLY A 48 -7.30 -14.91 1.03
CA GLY A 48 -8.37 -13.96 1.34
C GLY A 48 -8.35 -12.74 0.42
N VAL A 49 -7.17 -12.15 0.22
CA VAL A 49 -6.95 -11.02 -0.70
C VAL A 49 -7.38 -11.38 -2.12
N LEU A 50 -7.01 -12.57 -2.63
CA LEU A 50 -7.40 -13.02 -3.97
C LEU A 50 -8.91 -13.12 -4.15
N GLU A 51 -9.61 -13.81 -3.23
CA GLU A 51 -11.07 -13.98 -3.33
C GLU A 51 -11.79 -12.62 -3.26
N LEU A 52 -11.33 -11.74 -2.38
CA LEU A 52 -11.88 -10.39 -2.27
C LEU A 52 -11.65 -9.58 -3.54
N ALA A 53 -10.43 -9.60 -4.09
CA ALA A 53 -10.08 -8.87 -5.31
C ALA A 53 -10.91 -9.35 -6.51
N VAL A 54 -11.20 -10.66 -6.61
CA VAL A 54 -12.09 -11.22 -7.63
C VAL A 54 -13.51 -10.64 -7.51
N LEU A 55 -14.07 -10.63 -6.30
CA LEU A 55 -15.40 -10.08 -6.05
C LEU A 55 -15.48 -8.58 -6.33
N LEU A 56 -14.51 -7.81 -5.82
CA LEU A 56 -14.45 -6.37 -6.03
C LEU A 56 -14.28 -6.03 -7.51
N ARG A 57 -13.43 -6.76 -8.24
CA ARG A 57 -13.22 -6.54 -9.68
C ARG A 57 -14.47 -6.86 -10.49
N ALA A 58 -15.24 -7.88 -10.11
CA ALA A 58 -16.51 -8.21 -10.76
C ALA A 58 -17.59 -7.12 -10.56
N ALA A 59 -17.57 -6.43 -9.41
CA ALA A 59 -18.48 -5.34 -9.09
C ALA A 59 -17.95 -3.93 -9.46
N CYS A 60 -16.72 -3.84 -9.97
CA CYS A 60 -16.04 -2.56 -10.18
C CYS A 60 -16.64 -1.79 -11.38
N PRO A 61 -17.07 -0.53 -11.20
CA PRO A 61 -17.48 0.36 -12.28
C PRO A 61 -16.41 0.56 -13.35
N ALA A 62 -16.83 0.95 -14.56
CA ALA A 62 -15.95 1.08 -15.71
C ALA A 62 -14.88 2.16 -15.52
N GLU A 63 -15.13 3.15 -14.69
CA GLU A 63 -14.26 4.30 -14.42
C GLU A 63 -13.24 4.02 -13.31
N MET A 64 -13.31 2.85 -12.66
CA MET A 64 -12.42 2.45 -11.58
C MET A 64 -11.62 1.19 -11.92
N GLU A 65 -10.54 1.00 -11.18
CA GLU A 65 -9.74 -0.20 -11.18
C GLU A 65 -9.45 -0.66 -9.76
N VAL A 66 -9.36 -1.99 -9.62
CA VAL A 66 -9.00 -2.68 -8.39
C VAL A 66 -7.58 -3.21 -8.60
N LEU A 67 -6.68 -2.83 -7.71
CA LEU A 67 -5.30 -3.30 -7.67
C LEU A 67 -5.11 -4.23 -6.46
N ILE A 68 -3.95 -4.89 -6.38
CA ILE A 68 -3.58 -5.75 -5.25
C ILE A 68 -2.15 -5.41 -4.80
N ALA A 69 -1.85 -5.61 -3.52
CA ALA A 69 -0.49 -5.49 -3.01
C ALA A 69 0.49 -6.43 -3.75
N PRO A 70 1.79 -6.06 -3.86
CA PRO A 70 2.39 -4.81 -3.37
C PRO A 70 2.06 -3.60 -4.27
N PHE A 71 1.56 -2.53 -3.67
CA PHE A 71 1.27 -1.26 -4.34
C PHE A 71 1.29 -0.12 -3.31
N ASP A 72 2.17 0.85 -3.52
CA ASP A 72 2.32 1.98 -2.60
C ASP A 72 1.26 3.05 -2.84
N VAL A 73 0.63 3.49 -1.76
CA VAL A 73 -0.29 4.61 -1.71
C VAL A 73 0.34 5.74 -0.90
N ALA A 74 0.88 6.72 -1.60
CA ALA A 74 1.45 7.91 -0.98
C ALA A 74 0.37 8.98 -0.74
N LEU A 75 0.00 9.16 0.53
CA LEU A 75 -1.00 10.14 0.98
C LEU A 75 -0.37 11.49 1.33
N ALA A 76 0.87 11.47 1.83
CA ALA A 76 1.67 12.64 2.17
C ALA A 76 3.17 12.29 2.08
N ASP A 77 4.05 13.29 2.24
CA ASP A 77 5.50 13.04 2.28
C ASP A 77 5.92 12.18 3.47
N ASP A 78 5.13 12.16 4.53
CA ASP A 78 5.36 11.40 5.76
C ASP A 78 4.33 10.26 5.95
N THR A 79 3.53 9.95 4.93
CA THR A 79 2.50 8.91 4.99
C THR A 79 2.39 8.14 3.67
N VAL A 80 2.85 6.89 3.68
CA VAL A 80 2.80 5.95 2.56
C VAL A 80 2.34 4.59 3.09
N MET A 81 1.24 4.07 2.54
CA MET A 81 0.65 2.80 2.96
C MET A 81 0.72 1.77 1.84
N GLN A 82 0.70 0.49 2.21
CA GLN A 82 0.69 -0.63 1.26
C GLN A 82 -0.53 -1.52 1.54
N PRO A 83 -1.74 -1.06 1.17
CA PRO A 83 -2.98 -1.77 1.40
C PRO A 83 -3.05 -3.07 0.59
N ASP A 84 -3.81 -4.05 1.06
CA ASP A 84 -3.94 -5.33 0.36
C ASP A 84 -4.74 -5.20 -0.95
N VAL A 85 -5.81 -4.40 -0.96
CA VAL A 85 -6.65 -4.17 -2.14
C VAL A 85 -7.05 -2.69 -2.27
N PRO A 86 -6.24 -1.85 -2.94
CA PRO A 86 -6.62 -0.47 -3.24
C PRO A 86 -7.55 -0.37 -4.46
N GLY A 87 -8.59 0.46 -4.35
CA GLY A 87 -9.47 0.86 -5.45
C GLY A 87 -9.23 2.32 -5.84
N GLN A 88 -9.00 2.58 -7.12
CA GLN A 88 -8.75 3.94 -7.63
C GLN A 88 -9.52 4.20 -8.92
N SER A 89 -9.66 5.48 -9.29
CA SER A 89 -10.09 5.81 -10.65
C SER A 89 -9.11 5.20 -11.65
N ARG A 90 -9.61 4.65 -12.76
CA ARG A 90 -8.75 4.06 -13.78
C ARG A 90 -7.66 5.05 -14.16
N TYR A 91 -6.42 4.55 -14.14
CA TYR A 91 -5.27 5.32 -14.59
C TYR A 91 -5.52 5.90 -15.99
N ASP A 92 -5.50 7.23 -16.08
CA ASP A 92 -5.39 7.92 -17.35
C ASP A 92 -3.92 7.91 -17.76
N ALA A 93 -3.60 7.20 -18.84
CA ALA A 93 -2.24 7.05 -19.35
C ALA A 93 -1.52 8.37 -19.68
N ARG A 94 -2.24 9.51 -19.63
CA ARG A 94 -1.70 10.86 -19.76
C ARG A 94 -1.08 11.42 -18.46
N VAL A 95 -1.25 10.74 -17.32
CA VAL A 95 -0.71 11.18 -16.02
C VAL A 95 0.61 10.43 -15.76
N PRO A 96 1.77 11.09 -15.64
CA PRO A 96 3.05 10.40 -15.46
C PRO A 96 3.15 9.70 -14.09
N PHE A 97 3.81 8.54 -14.08
CA PHE A 97 4.16 7.77 -12.88
C PHE A 97 5.29 8.47 -12.08
N PRO A 98 5.33 8.38 -10.74
CA PRO A 98 4.41 7.68 -9.83
C PRO A 98 3.08 8.42 -9.62
N VAL A 99 1.99 7.67 -9.61
CA VAL A 99 0.64 8.23 -9.40
C VAL A 99 0.42 8.42 -7.90
N GLN A 100 0.46 9.67 -7.43
CA GLN A 100 -0.12 10.03 -6.12
C GLN A 100 -1.63 10.05 -6.26
N VAL A 101 -2.25 8.88 -6.11
CA VAL A 101 -3.72 8.77 -6.05
C VAL A 101 -4.09 8.41 -4.64
N CYS A 102 -4.87 9.29 -4.02
CA CYS A 102 -5.65 8.91 -2.87
C CYS A 102 -6.69 7.87 -3.36
N PRO A 103 -6.63 6.63 -2.90
CA PRO A 103 -7.57 5.60 -3.32
C PRO A 103 -8.96 5.94 -2.79
N HIS A 104 -9.97 5.51 -3.54
CA HIS A 104 -11.37 5.68 -3.14
C HIS A 104 -11.81 4.58 -2.17
N LEU A 105 -11.09 3.45 -2.14
CA LEU A 105 -11.32 2.33 -1.24
C LEU A 105 -9.99 1.67 -0.86
N LEU A 106 -9.83 1.31 0.41
CA LEU A 106 -8.72 0.52 0.94
C LEU A 106 -9.26 -0.66 1.74
N VAL A 107 -8.65 -1.83 1.58
CA VAL A 107 -8.92 -3.02 2.38
C VAL A 107 -7.61 -3.63 2.86
N GLU A 108 -7.60 -4.08 4.13
CA GLU A 108 -6.53 -4.78 4.86
C GLU A 108 -7.01 -6.17 5.35
#